data_AF-A0A0S8B472-F1
#
_entry.id   AF-A0A0S8B472-F1
#
_cell.length_a   1.000
_cell.length_b   1.000
_cell.length_c   1.000
_cell.angle_alpha   90.00
_cell.angle_beta   90.00
_cell.angle_gamma   90.00
#
_symmetry.space_group_name_H-M   'P 1'
#
loop_
_entity.id
_entity.type
_entity.pdbx_description
1 polymer ?
#
loop_
_entity_poly.entity_id
_entity_poly.type
_entity_poly.pdbx_seq_one_letter_code
_entity_poly.pdbx_strand_id
1 'polypeptide(L)'
;LDRPLEPEDIVRYMLREPLQYTPGTRRAYSNFGYCVLGRIIERASGMRYIDYLRSEVLGPLGIQDIRLAATGVHAAREVEYPADASRFNTETGDSAGGLIASAPALVRFLEHYWLSGAPRRRGERGSWAVFGSLPGTSALVRQLPSGVNYAVLMNARREASHRADQQRLARALDAALERATR
;
A
#
# COMPACT_ATOMS: atom_id res chain seq x y z
N LEU A 1 7.40 2.28 26.16
CA LEU A 1 8.39 1.35 25.58
C LEU A 1 9.60 2.20 25.23
N ASP A 2 10.79 1.78 25.61
CA ASP A 2 12.03 2.53 25.33
C ASP A 2 12.64 2.16 23.97
N ARG A 3 11.80 1.65 23.06
CA ARG A 3 12.14 1.27 21.68
C ARG A 3 10.95 1.53 20.75
N PRO A 4 11.16 1.66 19.42
CA PRO A 4 10.08 1.68 18.44
C PRO A 4 9.13 0.48 18.58
N LEU A 5 7.88 0.68 18.20
CA LEU A 5 6.87 -0.37 18.19
C LEU A 5 7.18 -1.39 17.10
N GLU A 6 7.23 -2.67 17.46
CA GLU A 6 7.38 -3.75 16.49
C GLU A 6 6.00 -4.34 16.14
N PRO A 7 5.83 -4.97 14.97
CA PRO A 7 4.57 -5.58 14.57
C PRO A 7 4.04 -6.59 15.60
N GLU A 8 4.92 -7.34 16.27
CA GLU A 8 4.55 -8.28 17.33
C GLU A 8 3.90 -7.60 18.54
N ASP A 9 4.28 -6.36 18.85
CA ASP A 9 3.65 -5.61 19.94
C ASP A 9 2.20 -5.26 19.59
N ILE A 10 1.96 -4.85 18.34
CA ILE A 10 0.62 -4.59 17.81
C ILE A 10 -0.21 -5.87 17.85
N VAL A 11 0.35 -7.00 17.42
CA VAL A 11 -0.33 -8.30 17.46
C VAL A 11 -0.69 -8.71 18.88
N ARG A 12 0.24 -8.63 19.82
CA ARG A 12 -0.02 -8.97 21.23
C ARG A 12 -1.08 -8.08 21.86
N TYR A 13 -1.09 -6.80 21.51
CA TYR A 13 -2.11 -5.86 21.99
C TYR A 13 -3.48 -6.22 21.41
N MET A 14 -3.60 -6.33 20.09
CA MET A 14 -4.86 -6.55 19.40
C MET A 14 -5.52 -7.89 19.70
N LEU A 15 -4.74 -8.93 20.04
CA LEU A 15 -5.28 -10.22 20.47
C LEU A 15 -6.04 -10.17 21.81
N ARG A 16 -5.92 -9.09 22.58
CA ARG A 16 -6.66 -8.88 23.83
C ARG A 16 -7.96 -8.12 23.63
N GLU A 17 -8.17 -7.52 22.47
CA GLU A 17 -9.38 -6.78 22.14
C GLU A 17 -10.49 -7.74 21.67
N PRO A 18 -11.76 -7.46 22.00
CA PRO A 18 -12.87 -8.29 21.54
C PRO A 18 -13.04 -8.21 20.03
N LEU A 19 -13.53 -9.30 19.43
CA LEU A 19 -13.90 -9.29 18.02
C LEU A 19 -15.02 -8.29 17.78
N GLN A 20 -14.84 -7.42 16.78
CA GLN A 20 -15.87 -6.44 16.40
C GLN A 20 -17.14 -7.10 15.87
N TYR A 21 -16.98 -8.24 15.18
CA TYR A 21 -18.06 -9.03 14.58
C TYR A 21 -17.71 -10.52 14.59
N THR A 22 -18.72 -11.37 14.51
CA THR A 22 -18.53 -12.82 14.32
C THR A 22 -17.79 -13.08 13.00
N PRO A 23 -16.70 -13.89 12.99
CA PRO A 23 -15.96 -14.20 11.78
C PRO A 23 -16.86 -14.74 10.65
N GLY A 24 -16.60 -14.30 9.42
CA GLY A 24 -17.38 -14.71 8.23
C GLY A 24 -18.75 -14.04 8.08
N THR A 25 -19.27 -13.32 9.08
CA THR A 25 -20.61 -12.72 9.00
C THR A 25 -20.64 -11.32 8.40
N ARG A 26 -19.53 -10.58 8.47
CA ARG A 26 -19.41 -9.22 7.93
C ARG A 26 -18.03 -9.01 7.30
N ARG A 27 -18.01 -8.15 6.28
CA ARG A 27 -16.78 -7.64 5.68
C ARG A 27 -16.44 -6.29 6.32
N ALA A 28 -15.31 -6.21 6.99
CA ALA A 28 -14.76 -4.98 7.56
C ALA A 28 -13.29 -4.83 7.13
N TYR A 29 -12.88 -3.61 6.81
CA TYR A 29 -11.48 -3.31 6.51
C TYR A 29 -10.65 -3.42 7.79
N SER A 30 -9.53 -4.15 7.75
CA SER A 30 -8.70 -4.41 8.93
C SER A 30 -7.23 -4.33 8.58
N ASN A 31 -6.57 -3.23 8.95
CA ASN A 31 -5.10 -3.13 8.89
C ASN A 31 -4.44 -4.20 9.77
N PHE A 32 -5.06 -4.54 10.91
CA PHE A 32 -4.56 -5.59 11.78
C PHE A 32 -4.48 -6.95 11.06
N GLY A 33 -5.46 -7.27 10.20
CA GLY A 33 -5.41 -8.48 9.39
C GLY A 33 -4.19 -8.55 8.46
N TYR A 34 -3.80 -7.42 7.86
CA TYR A 34 -2.59 -7.36 7.03
C TYR A 34 -1.30 -7.43 7.85
N CYS A 35 -1.26 -6.85 9.05
CA CYS A 35 -0.16 -7.02 10.00
C CYS A 35 0.07 -8.51 10.33
N VAL A 36 -1.01 -9.24 10.67
CA VAL A 36 -0.94 -10.70 10.89
C VAL A 36 -0.50 -11.44 9.63
N LEU A 37 -0.98 -11.05 8.45
CA LEU A 37 -0.55 -11.65 7.17
C LEU A 37 0.95 -11.48 6.93
N GLY A 38 1.54 -10.34 7.30
CA GLY A 38 2.99 -10.13 7.27
C GLY A 38 3.73 -11.18 8.09
N ARG A 39 3.29 -11.43 9.33
CA ARG A 39 3.88 -12.45 10.21
C ARG A 39 3.69 -13.88 9.67
N ILE A 40 2.57 -14.16 9.00
CA ILE A 40 2.34 -15.46 8.35
C ILE A 40 3.38 -15.67 7.23
N ILE A 41 3.64 -14.65 6.41
CA ILE A 41 4.68 -14.70 5.37
C ILE A 41 6.04 -15.00 6.01
N GLU A 42 6.37 -14.32 7.11
CA GLU A 42 7.65 -14.55 7.80
C GLU A 42 7.77 -15.98 8.30
N ARG A 43 6.72 -16.49 8.94
CA ARG A 43 6.70 -17.85 9.48
C ARG A 43 6.79 -18.91 8.37
N ALA A 44 6.11 -18.70 7.25
CA ALA A 44 6.06 -19.65 6.14
C ALA A 44 7.35 -19.65 5.30
N SER A 45 7.98 -18.49 5.13
CA SER A 45 9.19 -18.34 4.32
C SER A 45 10.49 -18.48 5.11
N GLY A 46 10.48 -18.25 6.43
CA GLY A 46 11.69 -18.12 7.24
C GLY A 46 12.46 -16.81 7.02
N MET A 47 11.89 -15.85 6.27
CA MET A 47 12.48 -14.55 5.96
C MET A 47 11.73 -13.44 6.68
N ARG A 48 12.35 -12.28 6.92
CA ARG A 48 11.59 -11.09 7.33
C ARG A 48 10.65 -10.67 6.21
N TYR A 49 9.50 -10.09 6.54
CA TYR A 49 8.46 -9.74 5.56
C TYR A 49 9.01 -8.90 4.40
N ILE A 50 9.78 -7.86 4.72
CA ILE A 50 10.35 -6.96 3.71
C ILE A 50 11.44 -7.64 2.86
N ASP A 51 12.16 -8.62 3.42
CA ASP A 51 13.19 -9.35 2.69
C ASP A 51 12.54 -10.33 1.71
N TYR A 52 11.49 -11.04 2.13
CA TYR A 52 10.69 -11.89 1.23
C TYR A 52 10.08 -11.06 0.09
N LEU A 53 9.47 -9.91 0.41
CA LEU A 53 8.90 -9.02 -0.60
C LEU A 53 9.97 -8.58 -1.60
N ARG A 54 11.17 -8.25 -1.13
CA ARG A 54 12.28 -7.84 -1.99
C ARG A 54 12.81 -8.98 -2.85
N SER A 55 13.01 -10.19 -2.31
CA SER A 55 13.63 -11.29 -3.04
C SER A 55 12.65 -11.98 -3.99
N GLU A 56 11.43 -12.26 -3.54
CA GLU A 56 10.51 -13.16 -4.25
C GLU A 56 9.52 -12.40 -5.14
N VAL A 57 9.25 -11.13 -4.84
CA VAL A 57 8.21 -10.35 -5.55
C VAL A 57 8.82 -9.21 -6.34
N LEU A 58 9.66 -8.37 -5.71
CA LEU A 58 10.16 -7.14 -6.32
C LEU A 58 11.43 -7.34 -7.13
N GLY A 59 12.34 -8.18 -6.64
CA GLY A 59 13.62 -8.52 -7.24
C GLY A 59 13.50 -9.07 -8.67
N PRO A 60 12.60 -10.04 -8.93
CA PRO A 60 12.37 -10.57 -10.28
C PRO A 60 11.85 -9.51 -11.26
N LEU A 61 11.25 -8.43 -10.75
CA LEU A 61 10.77 -7.29 -11.53
C LEU A 61 11.82 -6.17 -11.65
N GLY A 62 13.01 -6.33 -11.07
CA GLY A 62 14.03 -5.29 -11.02
C GLY A 62 13.57 -4.03 -10.28
N ILE A 63 12.70 -4.17 -9.28
CA ILE A 63 12.24 -3.07 -8.42
C ILE A 63 13.13 -3.03 -7.17
N GLN A 64 13.76 -1.88 -6.90
CA GLN A 64 14.74 -1.72 -5.81
C GLN A 64 14.39 -0.61 -4.82
N ASP A 65 13.49 0.30 -5.18
CA ASP A 65 13.18 1.53 -4.43
C ASP A 65 11.89 1.41 -3.60
N ILE A 66 11.48 0.18 -3.25
CA ILE A 66 10.44 -0.10 -2.26
C ILE A 66 11.08 -0.55 -0.94
N ARG A 67 10.62 0.04 0.16
CA ARG A 67 11.13 -0.22 1.52
C ARG A 67 10.03 -0.01 2.56
N LEU A 68 10.26 -0.52 3.77
CA LEU A 68 9.48 -0.10 4.93
C LEU A 68 9.85 1.35 5.31
N ALA A 69 8.83 2.11 5.69
CA ALA A 69 8.95 3.41 6.33
C ALA A 69 9.49 3.23 7.75
N ALA A 70 10.27 4.21 8.19
CA ALA A 70 10.73 4.31 9.56
C ALA A 70 10.69 5.78 9.97
N THR A 71 10.22 6.06 11.18
CA THR A 71 10.00 7.43 11.65
C THR A 71 11.30 8.22 11.66
N GLY A 72 11.30 9.39 11.02
CA GLY A 72 12.49 10.24 10.86
C GLY A 72 13.49 9.78 9.79
N VAL A 73 13.20 8.73 9.02
CA VAL A 73 14.09 8.19 7.99
C VAL A 73 13.53 8.40 6.58
N HIS A 74 14.10 9.39 5.88
CA HIS A 74 13.70 9.75 4.51
C HIS A 74 14.52 9.04 3.43
N ALA A 75 13.89 8.79 2.28
CA ALA A 75 14.56 8.26 1.10
C ALA A 75 15.20 9.41 0.31
N ALA A 76 16.26 9.13 -0.45
CA ALA A 76 16.97 10.15 -1.23
C ALA A 76 16.09 10.93 -2.23
N ARG A 77 14.98 10.35 -2.69
CA ARG A 77 14.02 10.98 -3.61
C ARG A 77 12.62 11.13 -3.01
N GLU A 78 12.54 11.06 -1.68
CA GLU A 78 11.29 11.26 -0.97
C GLU A 78 10.92 12.74 -0.99
N VAL A 79 9.65 13.01 -1.25
CA VAL A 79 9.10 14.36 -1.22
C VAL A 79 8.83 14.77 0.23
N GLU A 80 8.96 16.05 0.53
CA GLU A 80 8.63 16.56 1.84
C GLU A 80 7.11 16.52 2.08
N TYR A 81 6.73 16.11 3.27
CA TYR A 81 5.35 16.11 3.73
C TYR A 81 5.11 17.33 4.64
N PRO A 82 3.97 18.02 4.54
CA PRO A 82 3.61 19.11 5.44
C PRO A 82 3.72 18.67 6.91
N ALA A 83 4.18 19.59 7.78
CA ALA A 83 4.68 19.29 9.13
C ALA A 83 3.78 18.42 10.02
N ASP A 84 2.45 18.47 9.87
CA ASP A 84 1.51 17.62 10.63
C ASP A 84 1.63 16.12 10.32
N ALA A 85 2.28 15.74 9.22
CA ALA A 85 2.54 14.35 8.84
C ALA A 85 3.62 13.68 9.71
N SER A 86 4.46 14.46 10.38
CA SER A 86 5.64 13.99 11.13
C SER A 86 5.32 13.29 12.46
N ARG A 87 4.07 13.33 12.92
CA ARG A 87 3.63 12.73 14.20
C ARG A 87 3.19 11.27 14.10
N PHE A 88 3.30 10.67 12.93
CA PHE A 88 2.85 9.31 12.69
C PHE A 88 4.01 8.32 12.86
N ASN A 89 3.83 7.34 13.76
CA ASN A 89 4.79 6.23 13.92
C ASN A 89 4.69 5.31 12.70
N THR A 90 5.47 5.61 11.67
CA THR A 90 5.37 4.96 10.36
C THR A 90 5.68 3.47 10.40
N GLU A 91 6.53 3.03 11.34
CA GLU A 91 6.85 1.62 11.56
C GLU A 91 5.61 0.78 11.93
N THR A 92 4.58 1.39 12.53
CA THR A 92 3.33 0.68 12.86
C THR A 92 2.51 0.31 11.63
N GLY A 93 2.83 0.90 10.47
CA GLY A 93 2.21 0.57 9.20
C GLY A 93 2.62 -0.80 8.67
N ASP A 94 3.85 -1.26 8.94
CA ASP A 94 4.41 -2.56 8.52
C ASP A 94 3.84 -3.10 7.18
N SER A 95 3.30 -4.33 7.16
CA SER A 95 2.67 -4.95 6.00
C SER A 95 1.25 -4.45 5.69
N ALA A 96 0.66 -3.63 6.57
CA ALA A 96 -0.69 -3.08 6.39
C ALA A 96 -0.70 -1.79 5.56
N GLY A 97 0.42 -1.07 5.52
CA GLY A 97 0.53 0.21 4.81
C GLY A 97 1.83 0.96 5.06
N GLY A 98 2.86 0.28 5.57
CA GLY A 98 4.15 0.89 5.93
C GLY A 98 5.14 0.99 4.77
N LEU A 99 4.74 0.75 3.52
CA LEU A 99 5.64 0.80 2.37
C LEU A 99 5.83 2.22 1.84
N ILE A 100 7.09 2.58 1.59
CA ILE A 100 7.51 3.70 0.75
C ILE A 100 7.83 3.14 -0.62
N ALA A 101 7.29 3.77 -1.67
CA ALA A 101 7.44 3.32 -3.05
C ALA A 101 7.45 4.52 -4.01
N SER A 102 8.04 4.32 -5.20
CA SER A 102 7.92 5.26 -6.31
C SER A 102 6.76 4.88 -7.25
N ALA A 103 6.17 5.86 -7.94
CA ALA A 103 5.13 5.57 -8.93
C ALA A 103 5.62 4.63 -10.06
N PRO A 104 6.84 4.77 -10.61
CA PRO A 104 7.38 3.82 -11.58
C PRO A 104 7.49 2.38 -11.05
N ALA A 105 7.89 2.20 -9.79
CA ALA A 105 7.96 0.88 -9.17
C ALA A 105 6.58 0.22 -9.08
N LEU A 106 5.58 0.98 -8.63
CA LEU A 106 4.20 0.51 -8.56
C LEU A 106 3.68 0.14 -9.95
N VAL A 107 3.86 0.99 -10.97
CA VAL A 107 3.43 0.67 -12.34
C VAL A 107 4.14 -0.58 -12.86
N ARG A 108 5.45 -0.74 -12.63
CA ARG A 108 6.18 -1.94 -13.02
C ARG A 108 5.63 -3.22 -12.37
N PHE A 109 5.20 -3.14 -11.11
CA PHE A 109 4.50 -4.24 -10.45
C PHE A 109 3.17 -4.56 -11.16
N LEU A 110 2.38 -3.55 -11.54
CA LEU A 110 1.09 -3.73 -12.22
C LEU A 110 1.17 -4.33 -13.63
N GLU A 111 2.31 -4.21 -14.29
CA GLU A 111 2.55 -4.87 -15.58
C GLU A 111 2.63 -6.40 -15.45
N HIS A 112 3.01 -6.89 -14.26
CA HIS A 112 3.27 -8.32 -14.01
C HIS A 112 2.24 -8.96 -13.09
N TYR A 113 1.53 -8.18 -12.29
CA TYR A 113 0.54 -8.66 -11.33
C TYR A 113 -0.75 -7.85 -11.40
N TRP A 114 -1.87 -8.53 -11.21
CA TRP A 114 -3.12 -7.90 -10.81
C TRP A 114 -3.00 -7.41 -9.38
N LEU A 115 -3.67 -6.31 -9.04
CA LEU A 115 -3.74 -5.83 -7.66
C LEU A 115 -4.39 -6.84 -6.69
N SER A 116 -5.09 -7.85 -7.21
CA SER A 116 -5.54 -9.01 -6.42
C SER A 116 -4.42 -9.97 -6.00
N GLY A 117 -3.22 -9.81 -6.54
CA GLY A 117 -2.05 -10.67 -6.31
C GLY A 117 -1.84 -11.75 -7.37
N ALA A 118 -2.79 -11.97 -8.28
CA ALA A 118 -2.62 -12.95 -9.35
C ALA A 118 -1.59 -12.47 -10.39
N PRO A 119 -0.73 -13.35 -10.95
CA PRO A 119 0.09 -13.00 -12.11
C PRO A 119 -0.79 -12.48 -13.24
N ARG A 120 -0.31 -11.45 -13.93
CA ARG A 120 -1.00 -10.82 -15.03
C ARG A 120 -0.29 -11.13 -16.34
N ARG A 121 -1.08 -11.45 -17.36
CA ARG A 121 -0.57 -11.69 -18.72
C ARG A 121 -0.91 -10.52 -19.62
N ARG A 122 -0.04 -10.26 -20.60
CA ARG A 122 -0.24 -9.21 -21.60
C ARG A 122 -1.56 -9.45 -22.35
N GLY A 123 -2.38 -8.40 -22.44
CA GLY A 123 -3.68 -8.44 -23.12
C GLY A 123 -4.86 -8.82 -22.23
N GLU A 124 -4.63 -9.33 -21.01
CA GLU A 124 -5.71 -9.53 -20.04
C GLU A 124 -6.29 -8.16 -19.61
N ARG A 125 -7.62 -8.10 -19.55
CA ARG A 125 -8.38 -6.88 -19.21
C ARG A 125 -9.01 -7.04 -17.84
N GLY A 126 -9.01 -5.96 -17.08
CA GLY A 126 -9.58 -5.91 -15.73
C GLY A 126 -9.60 -4.50 -15.20
N SER A 127 -10.39 -4.27 -14.16
CA SER A 127 -10.42 -2.98 -13.46
C SER A 127 -10.14 -3.22 -11.99
N TRP A 128 -9.03 -2.65 -11.50
CA TRP A 128 -8.67 -2.72 -10.10
C TRP A 128 -8.26 -1.35 -9.58
N ALA A 129 -8.56 -1.09 -8.31
CA ALA A 129 -8.19 0.14 -7.63
C ALA A 129 -7.72 -0.18 -6.22
N VAL A 130 -6.60 0.40 -5.81
CA VAL A 130 -6.17 0.46 -4.41
C VAL A 130 -5.93 1.92 -4.06
N PHE A 131 -6.45 2.32 -2.91
CA PHE A 131 -6.28 3.66 -2.35
C PHE A 131 -5.44 3.55 -1.08
N GLY A 132 -4.44 4.41 -0.94
CA GLY A 132 -3.62 4.54 0.26
C GLY A 132 -3.82 5.91 0.88
N SER A 133 -3.85 5.97 2.21
CA SER A 133 -4.05 7.22 2.95
C SER A 133 -3.36 7.12 4.29
N LEU A 134 -2.38 8.00 4.52
CA LEU A 134 -1.75 8.23 5.81
C LEU A 134 -1.82 9.73 6.13
N PRO A 135 -1.58 10.17 7.38
CA PRO A 135 -1.42 11.59 7.66
C PRO A 135 -0.42 12.24 6.68
N GLY A 136 -0.83 13.34 6.04
CA GLY A 136 0.01 14.09 5.09
C GLY A 136 0.21 13.47 3.71
N THR A 137 -0.29 12.27 3.41
CA THR A 137 -0.07 11.64 2.10
C THR A 137 -1.27 10.84 1.60
N SER A 138 -1.39 10.74 0.28
CA SER A 138 -2.43 9.98 -0.39
C SER A 138 -1.86 9.28 -1.61
N ALA A 139 -2.27 8.04 -1.81
CA ALA A 139 -1.87 7.22 -2.94
C ALA A 139 -3.09 6.63 -3.67
N LEU A 140 -2.98 6.49 -4.98
CA LEU A 140 -3.94 5.83 -5.84
C LEU A 140 -3.19 4.96 -6.85
N VAL A 141 -3.59 3.71 -6.97
CA VAL A 141 -3.04 2.76 -7.93
C VAL A 141 -4.19 2.11 -8.69
N ARG A 142 -4.12 2.13 -10.03
CA ARG A 142 -5.22 1.75 -10.92
C ARG A 142 -4.76 0.88 -12.08
N GLN A 143 -5.58 -0.11 -12.40
CA GLN A 143 -5.51 -0.89 -13.64
C GLN A 143 -6.85 -0.72 -14.34
N LEU A 144 -6.83 -0.34 -15.63
CA LEU A 144 -8.02 -0.05 -16.43
C LEU A 144 -8.32 -1.17 -17.45
N PRO A 145 -9.59 -1.35 -17.87
CA PRO A 145 -9.94 -2.34 -18.89
C PRO A 145 -9.26 -2.14 -20.24
N SER A 146 -8.81 -0.91 -20.54
CA SER A 146 -8.01 -0.60 -21.74
C SER A 146 -6.64 -1.28 -21.75
N GLY A 147 -6.14 -1.71 -20.58
CA GLY A 147 -4.79 -2.22 -20.37
C GLY A 147 -3.87 -1.20 -19.71
N VAL A 148 -4.26 0.08 -19.67
CA VAL A 148 -3.49 1.16 -19.04
C VAL A 148 -3.42 0.99 -17.53
N ASN A 149 -2.21 1.17 -16.99
CA ASN A 149 -1.91 1.18 -15.56
C ASN A 149 -1.41 2.56 -15.16
N TYR A 150 -1.81 3.04 -13.99
CA TYR A 150 -1.24 4.26 -13.44
C TYR A 150 -1.16 4.23 -11.91
N ALA A 151 -0.19 4.97 -11.38
CA ALA A 151 -0.02 5.22 -9.96
C ALA A 151 0.15 6.73 -9.73
N VAL A 152 -0.55 7.27 -8.74
CA VAL A 152 -0.45 8.66 -8.30
C VAL A 152 -0.10 8.68 -6.82
N LEU A 153 0.96 9.38 -6.48
CA LEU A 153 1.43 9.59 -5.11
C LEU A 153 1.41 11.09 -4.82
N MET A 154 0.77 11.49 -3.73
CA MET A 154 0.61 12.89 -3.34
C MET A 154 1.16 13.09 -1.94
N ASN A 155 2.02 14.10 -1.76
CA ASN A 155 2.57 14.52 -0.47
C ASN A 155 1.65 15.46 0.31
N ALA A 156 0.35 15.45 0.00
CA ALA A 156 -0.64 16.23 0.72
C ALA A 156 -1.97 15.48 0.76
N ARG A 157 -2.71 15.67 1.86
CA ARG A 157 -4.03 15.10 2.07
C ARG A 157 -4.87 16.05 2.92
N ARG A 158 -6.13 16.24 2.53
CA ARG A 158 -7.13 16.96 3.34
C ARG A 158 -7.89 15.97 4.21
N GLU A 159 -7.76 16.08 5.53
CA GLU A 159 -8.28 15.09 6.48
C GLU A 159 -9.78 14.81 6.29
N ALA A 160 -10.60 15.86 6.23
CA ALA A 160 -12.06 15.76 6.15
C ALA A 160 -12.60 15.22 4.81
N SER A 161 -11.86 15.41 3.71
CA SER A 161 -12.35 15.14 2.35
C SER A 161 -11.54 14.10 1.58
N HIS A 162 -10.51 13.49 2.18
CA HIS A 162 -9.54 12.65 1.47
C HIS A 162 -10.18 11.58 0.57
N ARG A 163 -11.20 10.86 1.04
CA ARG A 163 -11.88 9.82 0.23
C ARG A 163 -12.58 10.42 -0.99
N ALA A 164 -13.30 11.52 -0.81
CA ALA A 164 -14.01 12.19 -1.90
C ALA A 164 -13.03 12.76 -2.93
N ASP A 165 -11.90 13.29 -2.46
CA ASP A 165 -10.83 13.83 -3.29
C ASP A 165 -10.16 12.74 -4.14
N GLN A 166 -9.79 11.62 -3.50
CA GLN A 166 -9.24 10.44 -4.18
C GLN A 166 -10.19 9.91 -5.26
N GLN A 167 -11.49 9.78 -4.95
CA GLN A 167 -12.49 9.31 -5.90
C GLN A 167 -12.70 10.29 -7.06
N ARG A 168 -12.70 11.60 -6.78
CA ARG A 168 -12.84 12.64 -7.82
C ARG A 168 -11.64 12.60 -8.76
N LEU A 169 -10.43 12.50 -8.21
CA LEU A 169 -9.19 12.40 -8.98
C LEU A 169 -9.18 11.14 -9.85
N ALA A 170 -9.50 9.98 -9.28
CA ALA A 170 -9.58 8.71 -10.01
C ALA A 170 -10.53 8.81 -11.20
N ARG A 171 -11.76 9.33 -11.00
CA ARG A 171 -12.73 9.50 -12.09
C ARG A 171 -12.23 10.43 -13.20
N ALA A 172 -11.58 11.53 -12.83
CA ALA A 172 -11.05 12.47 -13.81
C ALA A 172 -9.93 11.86 -14.65
N LEU A 173 -9.01 11.12 -14.01
CA LEU A 173 -7.91 10.43 -14.69
C LEU A 173 -8.40 9.27 -15.55
N ASP A 174 -9.30 8.44 -15.04
CA ASP A 174 -9.90 7.33 -15.78
C ASP A 174 -10.55 7.86 -17.08
N ALA A 175 -11.37 8.91 -16.98
CA ALA A 175 -12.02 9.51 -18.15
C ALA A 175 -11.02 10.12 -19.15
N ALA A 176 -9.93 10.72 -18.67
CA ALA A 176 -8.90 11.29 -19.55
C ALA A 176 -8.11 10.20 -20.28
N LEU A 177 -7.69 9.17 -19.57
CA LEU A 177 -6.90 8.06 -20.12
C LEU A 177 -7.72 7.21 -21.07
N GLU A 178 -8.97 6.90 -20.74
CA GLU A 178 -9.85 6.15 -21.65
C GLU A 178 -10.06 6.88 -22.98
N ARG A 179 -10.20 8.22 -22.96
CA ARG A 179 -10.28 9.03 -24.19
C ARG A 179 -8.98 8.99 -25.01
N ALA A 180 -7.83 8.96 -24.35
CA ALA A 180 -6.53 8.95 -25.03
C ALA A 180 -6.18 7.57 -25.64
N THR A 181 -6.85 6.50 -25.20
CA THR A 181 -6.60 5.12 -25.65
C THR A 181 -7.65 4.54 -26.59
N ARG A 182 -8.61 5.37 -27.02
CA ARG A 182 -9.55 5.05 -28.10
C ARG A 182 -8.97 5.53 -29.42
#